data_AF-A0A3C1L2V2-F1
#
_entry.id   AF-A0A3C1L2V2-F1
#
_cell.length_a   1.000
_cell.length_b   1.000
_cell.length_c   1.000
_cell.angle_alpha   90.00
_cell.angle_beta   90.00
_cell.angle_gamma   90.00
#
_symmetry.space_group_name_H-M   'P 1'
#
loop_
_entity.id
_entity.type
_entity.pdbx_description
1 polymer ?
#
loop_
_entity_poly.entity_id
_entity_poly.type
_entity_poly.pdbx_seq_one_letter_code
_entity_poly.pdbx_strand_id
1 'polypeptide(L)' 'MPAARKIAFIGSHSVRKTNAVHSFAGAVGRSGRSVEVGREVVRFSPMGMNERATPEAQLWVIMAQIREE' A
#
# COMPACT_ATOMS: atom_id res chain seq x y z
N MET A 1 -22.71 9.86 -4.30
CA MET A 1 -21.32 9.93 -3.80
C MET A 1 -20.42 9.33 -4.88
N PRO A 2 -19.38 10.04 -5.36
CA PRO A 2 -18.37 9.39 -6.20
C PRO A 2 -17.76 8.21 -5.43
N ALA A 3 -17.56 7.07 -6.09
CA ALA A 3 -16.96 5.91 -5.45
C ALA A 3 -15.52 6.23 -5.01
N ALA A 4 -15.17 5.90 -3.77
CA ALA A 4 -13.79 5.95 -3.30
C ALA A 4 -12.91 5.04 -4.19
N ARG A 5 -11.71 5.51 -4.52
CA ARG A 5 -10.76 4.77 -5.36
C ARG A 5 -9.60 4.31 -4.49
N LYS A 6 -9.31 3.01 -4.52
CA LYS A 6 -8.10 2.44 -3.90
C LYS A 6 -6.95 2.48 -4.90
N ILE A 7 -5.77 2.91 -4.47
CA ILE A 7 -4.57 3.00 -5.31
C ILE A 7 -3.42 2.29 -4.60
N ALA A 8 -2.88 1.23 -5.22
CA ALA A 8 -1.77 0.47 -4.68
C ALA A 8 -0.45 0.83 -5.40
N PHE A 9 0.61 1.07 -4.61
CA PHE A 9 1.98 1.25 -5.12
C PHE A 9 2.74 -0.07 -4.94
N ILE A 10 2.95 -0.80 -6.04
CA ILE A 10 3.58 -2.12 -6.05
C ILE A 10 4.92 -2.06 -6.80
N GLY A 11 5.90 -2.86 -6.38
CA GLY A 11 7.22 -2.94 -7.01
C GLY A 11 8.27 -3.57 -6.10
N SER A 12 9.48 -3.77 -6.61
CA SER A 12 10.59 -4.45 -5.92
C SER A 12 10.97 -3.83 -4.58
N HIS A 13 11.69 -4.59 -3.74
CA HIS A 13 12.23 -4.06 -2.48
C HIS A 13 13.18 -2.86 -2.75
N SER A 14 13.20 -1.90 -1.83
CA SER A 14 14.05 -0.69 -1.89
C SER A 14 13.85 0.29 -3.07
N VAL A 15 12.76 0.19 -3.86
CA VAL A 15 12.48 1.14 -4.97
C VAL A 15 11.73 2.42 -4.54
N ARG A 16 11.80 2.80 -3.26
CA ARG A 16 11.20 4.04 -2.71
C ARG A 16 9.67 4.15 -2.82
N LYS A 17 8.96 3.02 -2.84
CA LYS A 17 7.47 2.99 -2.89
C LYS A 17 6.81 3.82 -1.79
N THR A 18 7.32 3.73 -0.55
CA THR A 18 6.81 4.51 0.58
C THR A 18 6.91 6.02 0.33
N ASN A 19 8.02 6.50 -0.23
CA ASN A 19 8.16 7.92 -0.58
C ASN A 19 7.18 8.33 -1.69
N ALA A 20 6.93 7.44 -2.66
CA ALA A 20 5.97 7.70 -3.73
C ALA A 20 4.53 7.84 -3.19
N VAL A 21 4.14 6.98 -2.23
CA VAL A 21 2.83 7.07 -1.54
C VAL A 21 2.65 8.43 -0.85
N HIS A 22 3.63 8.86 -0.05
CA HIS A 22 3.55 10.15 0.64
C HIS A 22 3.56 11.34 -0.31
N SER A 23 4.38 11.28 -1.37
CA SER A 23 4.43 12.32 -2.40
C SER A 23 3.10 12.43 -3.16
N PHE A 24 2.49 11.30 -3.49
CA PHE A 24 1.17 11.23 -4.12
C PHE A 24 0.09 11.79 -3.21
N ALA A 25 0.03 11.37 -1.95
CA ALA A 25 -0.93 11.88 -0.97
C ALA A 25 -0.81 13.40 -0.81
N GLY A 26 0.42 13.93 -0.73
CA GLY A 26 0.66 15.38 -0.70
C GLY A 26 0.15 16.09 -1.96
N ALA A 27 0.33 15.50 -3.14
CA ALA A 27 -0.19 16.06 -4.39
C ALA A 27 -1.73 16.05 -4.45
N VAL A 28 -2.37 14.96 -3.99
CA VAL A 28 -3.84 14.86 -3.93
C VAL A 28 -4.41 15.89 -2.94
N GLY A 29 -3.82 16.02 -1.75
CA GLY A 29 -4.22 17.04 -0.77
C GLY A 29 -4.12 18.47 -1.33
N ARG A 30 -3.03 18.79 -2.04
CA ARG A 30 -2.87 20.10 -2.71
C ARG A 30 -3.89 20.36 -3.84
N SER A 31 -4.47 19.32 -4.41
CA SER A 31 -5.54 19.44 -5.42
C SER A 31 -6.94 19.65 -4.81
N GLY A 32 -7.05 19.77 -3.48
CA GLY A 32 -8.32 19.95 -2.77
C GLY A 32 -9.13 18.65 -2.65
N ARG A 33 -8.49 17.49 -2.83
CA ARG A 33 -9.13 16.17 -2.75
C ARG A 33 -8.71 15.46 -1.47
N SER A 34 -9.64 14.71 -0.89
CA SER A 34 -9.35 13.86 0.28
C SER A 34 -8.52 12.64 -0.13
N VAL A 35 -7.56 12.27 0.71
CA VAL A 35 -6.74 11.07 0.56
C VAL A 35 -6.33 10.56 1.94
N GLU A 36 -6.35 9.25 2.09
CA GLU A 36 -5.85 8.56 3.26
C GLU A 36 -4.70 7.64 2.85
N VAL A 37 -3.65 7.58 3.68
CA VAL A 37 -2.52 6.67 3.48
C VAL A 37 -2.73 5.46 4.39
N GLY A 38 -3.07 4.32 3.79
CA GLY A 38 -3.22 3.06 4.52
C GLY A 38 -1.92 2.58 5.18
N ARG A 39 -2.06 1.84 6.28
CA ARG A 39 -0.93 1.30 7.05
C ARG A 39 -0.19 0.22 6.26
N GLU A 40 1.12 0.13 6.46
CA GLU A 40 1.92 -0.99 5.98
C GLU A 40 1.50 -2.30 6.68
N VAL A 41 0.92 -3.25 5.93
CA VAL A 41 0.44 -4.53 6.49
C VAL A 41 1.47 -5.66 6.46
N VAL A 42 2.52 -5.55 5.63
CA VAL A 42 3.49 -6.64 5.41
C VAL A 42 4.20 -7.08 6.70
N ARG A 43 4.31 -6.17 7.68
CA ARG A 43 4.89 -6.45 9.00
C ARG A 43 4.07 -7.42 9.84
N PHE A 44 2.80 -7.60 9.51
CA PHE A 44 1.89 -8.54 10.18
C PHE A 44 1.72 -9.84 9.40
N SER A 45 2.47 -10.01 8.31
CA SER A 45 2.45 -11.25 7.55
C SER A 45 2.84 -12.43 8.45
N PRO A 46 2.09 -13.54 8.42
CA PRO A 46 2.49 -14.77 9.11
C PRO A 46 3.68 -15.44 8.42
N MET A 47 4.02 -15.00 7.21
CA MET A 47 5.17 -15.47 6.44
C MET A 47 6.37 -14.59 6.81
N GLY A 48 7.50 -15.21 7.16
CA GLY A 48 8.63 -14.55 7.81
C GLY A 48 9.07 -13.26 7.12
N MET A 49 9.40 -12.24 7.92
CA MET A 49 9.86 -10.95 7.42
C MET A 49 11.15 -11.17 6.60
N ASN A 50 11.09 -10.89 5.29
CA ASN A 50 12.19 -11.06 4.31
C ASN A 50 12.38 -12.46 3.69
N GLU A 51 11.46 -13.41 3.87
CA GLU A 51 11.50 -14.72 3.20
C GLU A 51 11.06 -14.65 1.72
N ARG A 52 11.70 -13.81 0.91
CA ARG A 52 11.42 -13.56 -0.52
C ARG A 52 9.99 -13.02 -0.76
N ALA A 53 9.83 -12.21 -1.81
CA ALA A 53 8.51 -11.73 -2.24
C ALA A 53 7.77 -12.86 -3.00
N THR A 54 7.49 -13.97 -2.32
CA THR A 54 6.79 -15.11 -2.91
C THR A 54 5.39 -14.68 -3.39
N PRO A 55 4.82 -15.34 -4.41
CA PRO A 55 3.45 -15.06 -4.85
C PRO A 55 2.44 -15.09 -3.71
N GLU A 56 2.60 -16.03 -2.76
CA GLU A 56 1.73 -16.19 -1.60
C GLU A 56 1.86 -14.99 -0.64
N ALA A 57 3.08 -14.50 -0.39
CA ALA A 57 3.30 -13.32 0.44
C ALA A 57 2.74 -12.06 -0.23
N GLN A 58 2.89 -11.93 -1.55
CA GLN A 58 2.31 -10.81 -2.31
C GLN A 58 0.78 -10.83 -2.28
N LEU A 59 0.18 -12.01 -2.50
CA LEU A 59 -1.26 -12.19 -2.43
C LEU A 59 -1.78 -11.86 -1.03
N TRP A 60 -1.11 -12.35 0.01
CA TRP A 60 -1.49 -12.04 1.39
C TRP A 60 -1.45 -10.55 1.67
N VAL A 61 -0.39 -9.84 1.26
CA VAL A 61 -0.26 -8.38 1.45
C VAL A 61 -1.43 -7.65 0.78
N ILE A 62 -1.77 -8.00 -0.46
CA ILE A 62 -2.88 -7.38 -1.19
C ILE A 62 -4.21 -7.64 -0.47
N MET A 63 -4.48 -8.89 -0.10
CA MET A 63 -5.74 -9.26 0.55
C MET A 63 -5.87 -8.69 1.96
N ALA A 64 -4.78 -8.59 2.72
CA ALA A 64 -4.75 -7.97 4.03
C ALA A 64 -5.01 -6.46 3.94
N GLN A 65 -4.43 -5.76 2.95
CA GLN A 65 -4.74 -4.35 2.71
C GLN A 65 -6.20 -4.12 2.33
N ILE A 66 -6.81 -5.03 1.57
CA ILE A 66 -8.23 -4.94 1.21
C ILE A 66 -9.13 -5.14 2.45
N ARG A 67 -8.72 -5.99 3.39
CA ARG A 67 -9.49 -6.36 4.59
C ARG A 67 -9.45 -5.34 5.73
N GLU A 68 -8.33 -4.64 5.91
CA GLU A 68 -8.15 -3.64 7.00
C GLU A 68 -8.90 -2.32 6.74
N GLU A 69 -9.56 -2.17 5.58
CA GLU A 69 -10.54 -1.11 5.29
C GLU A 69 -11.98 -1.56 5.58
#